data_AF-A0A2S4UL74-F1
#
_entry.id   AF-A0A2S4UL74-F1
#
_cell.length_a   1.000
_cell.length_b   1.000
_cell.length_c   1.000
_cell.angle_alpha   90.00
_cell.angle_beta   90.00
_cell.angle_gamma   90.00
#
_symmetry.space_group_name_H-M   'P 1'
#
loop_
_entity.id
_entity.type
_entity.pdbx_description
1 polymer ?
#
loop_
_entity_poly.entity_id
_entity_poly.type
_entity_poly.pdbx_seq_one_letter_code
_entity_poly.pdbx_strand_id
1 'polypeptide(L)'
;MPMLLMSATCRPVAIREIKKSLKLPDESLQMLRGELTRPEIRLIRVTMDSSLSSCDDLLGLYAPKTATSDEKVVPTIIYSGSCHRTVKVLEVLDQARGGPDAAINSESTFARRFHSITGDLCKMDVAEEFGSGKFPIVSATMALGLGQNWSRVRSVIHMGRGDPAAICQMLGRCGRDGRPGVAIMFVEKQRVGGKNHIHQILDGVEQSDDDRMDGLAITPVCLRIAFSLDTKIHPHVCERWGYQNEKAREETEGFAPCRCSNCMPMEADTFMENMKMLTTDNVDRMITIDLNAYVSGAWIPKAQKVKTRVPRPSTKQALANPEDLRVFKKRMRDTVEELHQKHHGENSFFTASNLFQDNKIDLIAQHADNITNTKQLGVLIGGEMIEGQLDALMELTTDFQTRPRPAPIPKKTPATSRAEAATQAITNRINKPSAPRAPGEVTRRKSTRIGLP
;
A
#
# COMPACT_ATOMS: atom_id res chain seq x y z
N MET A 1 17.27 37.41 26.74
CA MET A 1 17.33 37.42 25.26
C MET A 1 16.08 36.72 24.74
N PRO A 2 15.23 37.37 23.93
CA PRO A 2 14.07 36.72 23.34
C PRO A 2 14.50 35.63 22.35
N MET A 3 13.81 34.50 22.34
CA MET A 3 14.05 33.39 21.39
C MET A 3 12.81 33.21 20.51
N LEU A 4 13.02 33.14 19.20
CA LEU A 4 11.98 32.80 18.23
C LEU A 4 12.17 31.34 17.79
N LEU A 5 11.16 30.51 18.01
CA LEU A 5 11.13 29.11 17.61
C LEU A 5 10.09 28.94 16.50
N MET A 6 10.51 28.37 15.36
CA MET A 6 9.64 28.15 14.21
C MET A 6 9.58 26.66 13.88
N SER A 7 8.37 26.14 13.72
CA SER A 7 8.15 24.76 13.26
C SER A 7 6.88 24.70 12.42
N ALA A 8 6.92 23.95 11.32
CA ALA A 8 5.74 23.72 10.47
C ALA A 8 4.74 22.77 11.13
N THR A 9 5.22 21.81 11.92
CA THR A 9 4.39 20.85 12.65
C THR A 9 5.00 20.63 14.03
N CYS A 10 4.29 20.99 15.10
CA CYS A 10 4.81 20.88 16.46
C CYS A 10 3.76 20.27 17.40
N ARG A 11 3.96 19.00 17.77
CA ARG A 11 3.07 18.27 18.67
C ARG A 11 3.23 18.75 20.12
N PRO A 12 2.19 18.62 20.97
CA PRO A 12 2.29 18.88 22.42
C PRO A 12 3.48 18.17 23.09
N VAL A 13 3.77 16.93 22.70
CA VAL A 13 4.93 16.17 23.21
C VAL A 13 6.24 16.83 22.80
N ALA A 14 6.37 17.25 21.53
CA ALA A 14 7.55 17.97 21.06
C ALA A 14 7.71 19.34 21.74
N ILE A 15 6.62 20.07 21.96
CA ILE A 15 6.64 21.34 22.71
C ILE A 15 7.16 21.13 24.13
N ARG A 16 6.70 20.07 24.81
CA ARG A 16 7.15 19.70 26.16
C ARG A 16 8.65 19.42 26.18
N GLU A 17 9.14 18.62 25.24
CA GLU A 17 10.57 18.31 25.15
C GLU A 17 11.41 19.55 24.78
N ILE A 18 10.94 20.40 23.86
CA ILE A 18 11.61 21.67 23.54
C ILE A 18 11.71 22.56 24.79
N LYS A 19 10.63 22.71 25.55
CA LYS A 19 10.63 23.47 26.81
C LYS A 19 11.64 22.90 27.80
N LYS A 20 11.66 21.58 27.97
CA LYS A 20 12.60 20.88 28.86
C LYS A 20 14.05 21.07 28.42
N SER A 21 14.36 20.84 27.14
CA SER A 21 15.71 20.97 26.59
C SER A 21 16.24 22.39 26.65
N LEU A 22 15.39 23.39 26.36
CA LEU A 22 15.75 24.80 26.40
C LEU A 22 15.54 25.45 27.78
N LYS A 23 15.11 24.68 28.79
CA LYS A 23 14.81 25.13 30.16
C LYS A 23 13.86 26.34 30.20
N LEU A 24 12.84 26.31 29.35
CA LEU A 24 11.83 27.37 29.25
C LEU A 24 10.74 27.17 30.32
N PRO A 25 10.44 28.19 31.14
CA PRO A 25 9.28 28.19 32.03
C PRO A 25 7.98 28.05 31.25
N ASP A 26 6.96 27.43 31.84
CA ASP A 26 5.69 27.19 31.15
C ASP A 26 4.98 28.47 30.72
N GLU A 27 5.17 29.55 31.49
CA GLU A 27 4.56 30.87 31.30
C GLU A 27 5.29 31.72 30.25
N SER A 28 6.50 31.32 29.83
CA SER A 28 7.36 32.14 28.96
C SER A 28 7.12 31.94 27.47
N LEU A 29 6.30 30.96 27.08
CA LEU A 29 6.10 30.59 25.68
C LEU A 29 4.80 31.17 25.13
N GLN A 30 4.91 32.25 24.34
CA GLN A 30 3.81 32.72 23.51
C GLN A 30 3.75 31.89 22.21
N MET A 31 2.65 31.17 22.01
CA MET A 31 2.46 30.35 20.81
C MET A 31 1.56 31.04 19.80
N LEU A 32 2.12 31.31 18.61
CA LEU A 32 1.34 31.68 17.42
C LEU A 32 1.12 30.41 16.58
N ARG A 33 -0.12 30.15 16.18
CA ARG A 33 -0.49 28.98 15.37
C ARG A 33 -1.04 29.47 14.03
N GLY A 34 -0.38 29.08 12.95
CA GLY A 34 -0.90 29.30 11.60
C GLY A 34 -2.01 28.32 11.24
N GLU A 35 -2.77 28.65 10.19
CA GLU A 35 -3.74 27.75 9.59
C GLU A 35 -2.99 26.58 8.93
N LEU A 36 -3.38 25.35 9.29
CA LEU A 36 -2.83 24.13 8.69
C LEU A 36 -3.75 23.60 7.59
N THR A 37 -5.05 23.86 7.69
CA THR A 37 -6.03 23.40 6.72
C THR A 37 -5.86 24.15 5.40
N ARG A 38 -5.64 23.39 4.33
CA ARG A 38 -5.54 23.88 2.96
C ARG A 38 -6.74 23.39 2.15
N PRO A 39 -7.87 24.12 2.11
CA PRO A 39 -9.11 23.65 1.50
C PRO A 39 -9.01 23.43 -0.01
N GLU A 40 -8.04 24.03 -0.67
CA GLU A 40 -7.71 23.85 -2.08
C GLU A 40 -7.04 22.49 -2.38
N ILE A 41 -6.55 21.76 -1.38
CA ILE A 41 -5.94 20.44 -1.57
C ILE A 41 -7.00 19.34 -1.39
N ARG A 42 -7.24 18.58 -2.46
CA ARG A 42 -8.03 17.34 -2.42
C ARG A 42 -7.18 16.17 -1.94
N LEU A 43 -7.52 15.61 -0.79
CA LEU A 43 -6.82 14.49 -0.17
C LEU A 43 -7.48 13.14 -0.54
N ILE A 44 -6.73 12.23 -1.17
CA ILE A 44 -7.23 10.92 -1.57
C ILE A 44 -6.34 9.84 -0.94
N ARG A 45 -6.94 8.99 -0.10
CA ARG A 45 -6.29 7.78 0.40
C ARG A 45 -6.68 6.61 -0.49
N VAL A 46 -5.69 5.89 -1.01
CA VAL A 46 -5.86 4.73 -1.89
C VAL A 46 -5.29 3.50 -1.23
N THR A 47 -6.08 2.44 -1.17
CA THR A 47 -5.61 1.15 -0.69
C THR A 47 -4.88 0.41 -1.82
N MET A 48 -3.62 0.04 -1.61
CA MET A 48 -2.77 -0.59 -2.61
C MET A 48 -3.32 -1.95 -3.08
N ASP A 49 -3.31 -2.18 -4.39
CA ASP A 49 -3.60 -3.47 -4.99
C ASP A 49 -2.33 -4.32 -5.17
N SER A 50 -1.17 -3.67 -5.28
CA SER A 50 0.14 -4.30 -5.48
C SER A 50 1.03 -4.16 -4.24
N SER A 51 2.20 -4.79 -4.26
CA SER A 51 3.14 -4.63 -3.14
C SER A 51 3.78 -3.24 -3.18
N LEU A 52 4.03 -2.66 -2.01
CA LEU A 52 4.75 -1.39 -1.88
C LEU A 52 6.16 -1.45 -2.52
N SER A 53 6.75 -2.64 -2.60
CA SER A 53 8.03 -2.85 -3.28
C SER A 53 7.95 -2.75 -4.80
N SER A 54 6.84 -3.15 -5.43
CA SER A 54 6.74 -3.14 -6.89
C SER A 54 6.35 -1.77 -7.44
N CYS A 55 5.62 -0.96 -6.67
CA CYS A 55 5.06 0.32 -7.09
C CYS A 55 4.06 0.23 -8.27
N ASP A 56 3.59 -0.99 -8.61
CA ASP A 56 2.76 -1.23 -9.81
C ASP A 56 1.41 -0.51 -9.78
N ASP A 57 0.93 -0.08 -8.61
CA ASP A 57 -0.26 0.78 -8.50
C ASP A 57 -0.12 2.10 -9.29
N LEU A 58 1.10 2.53 -9.61
CA LEU A 58 1.36 3.70 -10.44
C LEU A 58 1.18 3.44 -11.95
N LEU A 59 1.19 2.19 -12.41
CA LEU A 59 1.11 1.84 -13.85
C LEU A 59 -0.17 2.39 -14.51
N GLY A 60 -1.27 2.40 -13.77
CA GLY A 60 -2.57 2.85 -14.27
C GLY A 60 -2.80 4.37 -14.21
N LEU A 61 -1.90 5.12 -13.55
CA LEU A 61 -2.13 6.54 -13.27
C LEU A 61 -1.71 7.47 -14.40
N TYR A 62 -0.82 7.03 -15.29
CA TYR A 62 -0.28 7.85 -16.37
C TYR A 62 -0.60 7.21 -17.73
N ALA A 63 -1.08 8.03 -18.66
CA ALA A 63 -1.30 7.58 -20.03
C ALA A 63 0.03 7.35 -20.77
N PRO A 64 0.07 6.46 -21.78
CA PRO A 64 1.22 6.30 -22.66
C PRO A 64 1.67 7.62 -23.29
N LYS A 65 2.96 7.72 -23.65
CA LYS A 65 3.53 8.95 -24.27
C LYS A 65 2.87 9.31 -25.59
N THR A 66 2.37 8.31 -26.32
CA THR A 66 1.61 8.49 -27.57
C THR A 66 0.25 9.15 -27.37
N ALA A 67 -0.33 9.04 -26.17
CA ALA A 67 -1.64 9.61 -25.84
C ALA A 67 -1.53 10.99 -25.16
N THR A 68 -0.54 11.17 -24.28
CA THR A 68 -0.30 12.43 -23.57
C THR A 68 1.18 12.77 -23.64
N SER A 69 1.57 13.93 -24.19
CA SER A 69 2.98 14.35 -24.20
C SER A 69 3.50 14.68 -22.79
N ASP A 70 4.82 14.65 -22.58
CA ASP A 70 5.42 14.93 -21.26
C ASP A 70 5.03 16.33 -20.73
N GLU A 71 4.97 17.33 -21.62
CA GLU A 71 4.58 18.71 -21.32
C GLU A 71 3.15 18.85 -20.81
N LYS A 72 2.26 17.95 -21.23
CA LYS A 72 0.85 17.94 -20.81
C LYS A 72 0.62 17.18 -19.52
N VAL A 73 1.63 16.47 -19.00
CA VAL A 73 1.50 15.76 -17.72
C VAL A 73 1.56 16.75 -16.57
N VAL A 74 0.68 16.53 -15.60
CA VAL A 74 0.56 17.38 -14.43
C VAL A 74 1.84 17.34 -13.59
N PRO A 75 2.40 18.49 -13.19
CA PRO A 75 3.60 18.53 -12.34
C PRO A 75 3.38 17.80 -11.02
N THR A 76 4.13 16.72 -10.80
CA THR A 76 3.91 15.75 -9.73
C THR A 76 5.18 15.43 -8.96
N ILE A 77 5.08 15.32 -7.63
CA ILE A 77 6.13 14.75 -6.79
C ILE A 77 5.65 13.41 -6.24
N ILE A 78 6.44 12.35 -6.40
CA ILE A 78 6.16 11.01 -5.88
C ILE A 78 7.16 10.70 -4.77
N TYR A 79 6.70 10.65 -3.53
CA TYR A 79 7.49 10.32 -2.36
C TYR A 79 7.52 8.81 -2.10
N SER A 80 8.73 8.29 -1.84
CA SER A 80 8.98 6.90 -1.48
C SER A 80 9.89 6.80 -0.25
N GLY A 81 9.68 5.75 0.56
CA GLY A 81 10.43 5.55 1.80
C GLY A 81 11.91 5.14 1.66
N SER A 82 12.40 4.84 0.45
CA SER A 82 13.81 4.47 0.25
C SER A 82 14.34 4.91 -1.11
N CYS A 83 15.67 5.11 -1.20
CA CYS A 83 16.34 5.45 -2.45
C CYS A 83 16.14 4.37 -3.52
N HIS A 84 16.14 3.09 -3.14
CA HIS A 84 15.88 1.99 -4.08
C HIS A 84 14.47 2.10 -4.69
N ARG A 85 13.44 2.37 -3.87
CA ARG A 85 12.07 2.55 -4.36
C ARG A 85 11.91 3.75 -5.28
N THR A 86 12.68 4.82 -5.08
CA THR A 86 12.63 5.95 -6.02
C THR A 86 13.07 5.57 -7.44
N VAL A 87 13.99 4.60 -7.61
CA VAL A 87 14.32 4.04 -8.94
C VAL A 87 13.18 3.18 -9.44
N LYS A 88 12.61 2.32 -8.58
CA LYS A 88 11.52 1.45 -8.98
C LYS A 88 10.30 2.24 -9.50
N VAL A 89 10.00 3.38 -8.87
CA VAL A 89 8.99 4.32 -9.37
C VAL A 89 9.31 4.78 -10.79
N LEU A 90 10.56 5.11 -11.11
CA LEU A 90 10.96 5.54 -12.46
C LEU A 90 10.81 4.40 -13.48
N GLU A 91 11.19 3.16 -13.13
CA GLU A 91 10.97 1.98 -13.99
C GLU A 91 9.48 1.78 -14.31
N VAL A 92 8.63 1.85 -13.28
CA VAL A 92 7.18 1.71 -13.43
C VAL A 92 6.59 2.84 -14.28
N LEU A 93 7.08 4.06 -14.10
CA LEU A 93 6.68 5.22 -14.88
C LEU A 93 7.07 5.08 -16.36
N ASP A 94 8.29 4.62 -16.66
CA ASP A 94 8.73 4.37 -18.04
C ASP A 94 7.89 3.28 -18.69
N GLN A 95 7.60 2.20 -17.96
CA GLN A 95 6.70 1.15 -18.41
C GLN A 95 5.29 1.69 -18.71
N ALA A 96 4.72 2.50 -17.82
CA ALA A 96 3.41 3.12 -18.02
C ALA A 96 3.37 4.03 -19.26
N ARG A 97 4.48 4.71 -19.54
CA ARG A 97 4.63 5.61 -20.70
C ARG A 97 4.92 4.88 -22.01
N GLY A 98 5.25 3.59 -21.97
CA GLY A 98 5.71 2.81 -23.13
C GLY A 98 7.13 3.16 -23.58
N GLY A 99 7.97 3.62 -22.64
CA GLY A 99 9.36 4.03 -22.89
C GLY A 99 10.36 2.86 -22.87
N PRO A 100 11.59 3.08 -23.37
CA PRO A 100 12.62 2.05 -23.55
C PRO A 100 13.36 1.63 -22.26
N ASP A 101 12.70 1.63 -21.09
CA ASP A 101 13.32 1.32 -19.78
C ASP A 101 14.55 2.20 -19.46
N ALA A 102 14.32 3.52 -19.38
CA ALA A 102 15.34 4.54 -19.21
C ALA A 102 15.35 5.10 -17.77
N ALA A 103 14.99 4.29 -16.78
CA ALA A 103 14.71 4.73 -15.40
C ALA A 103 15.89 5.44 -14.70
N ILE A 104 17.11 5.27 -15.23
CA ILE A 104 18.36 5.83 -14.70
C ILE A 104 18.88 6.99 -15.58
N ASN A 105 18.15 7.39 -16.63
CA ASN A 105 18.54 8.49 -17.51
C ASN A 105 18.40 9.85 -16.80
N SER A 106 19.53 10.51 -16.53
CA SER A 106 19.56 11.85 -15.92
C SER A 106 18.90 12.92 -16.80
N GLU A 107 18.85 12.69 -18.11
CA GLU A 107 18.29 13.61 -19.11
C GLU A 107 16.84 13.29 -19.47
N SER A 108 16.16 12.43 -18.70
CA SER A 108 14.76 12.09 -18.96
C SER A 108 13.89 13.35 -18.99
N THR A 109 13.09 13.50 -20.04
CA THR A 109 12.11 14.60 -20.20
C THR A 109 10.82 14.32 -19.43
N PHE A 110 10.68 13.14 -18.82
CA PHE A 110 9.44 12.73 -18.16
C PHE A 110 9.56 12.72 -16.63
N ALA A 111 10.50 11.95 -16.09
CA ALA A 111 10.62 11.75 -14.66
C ALA A 111 12.08 11.64 -14.24
N ARG A 112 12.45 12.30 -13.13
CA ARG A 112 13.81 12.25 -12.58
C ARG A 112 13.81 12.01 -11.08
N ARG A 113 14.95 11.53 -10.57
CA ARG A 113 15.13 11.16 -9.16
C ARG A 113 15.63 12.34 -8.33
N PHE A 114 15.20 12.41 -7.07
CA PHE A 114 15.76 13.32 -6.07
C PHE A 114 15.91 12.61 -4.72
N HIS A 115 17.13 12.38 -4.24
CA HIS A 115 17.38 11.73 -2.94
C HIS A 115 18.67 12.24 -2.29
N SER A 116 18.93 11.82 -1.05
CA SER A 116 20.06 12.31 -0.25
C SER A 116 21.43 12.03 -0.86
N ILE A 117 21.60 10.86 -1.48
CA ILE A 117 22.85 10.39 -2.11
C ILE A 117 23.05 10.98 -3.53
N THR A 118 22.09 11.74 -4.07
CA THR A 118 22.29 12.46 -5.34
C THR A 118 23.40 13.51 -5.13
N GLY A 119 24.35 13.61 -6.07
CA GLY A 119 25.38 14.67 -6.03
C GLY A 119 24.74 16.05 -6.03
N ASP A 120 25.34 17.02 -5.34
CA ASP A 120 24.70 18.32 -5.10
C ASP A 120 24.44 19.11 -6.38
N LEU A 121 25.33 19.02 -7.38
CA LEU A 121 25.10 19.60 -8.71
C LEU A 121 23.83 19.03 -9.36
N CYS A 122 23.68 17.70 -9.35
CA CYS A 122 22.49 17.05 -9.92
C CYS A 122 21.21 17.41 -9.14
N LYS A 123 21.28 17.62 -7.81
CA LYS A 123 20.13 18.14 -7.05
C LYS A 123 19.75 19.55 -7.49
N MET A 124 20.74 20.42 -7.75
CA MET A 124 20.51 21.77 -8.25
C MET A 124 19.87 21.73 -9.64
N ASP A 125 20.43 20.94 -10.56
CA ASP A 125 19.90 20.78 -11.92
C ASP A 125 18.46 20.27 -11.90
N VAL A 126 18.19 19.19 -11.14
CA VAL A 126 16.82 18.65 -11.00
C VAL A 126 15.88 19.71 -10.43
N ALA A 127 16.32 20.50 -9.45
CA ALA A 127 15.47 21.52 -8.84
C ALA A 127 15.17 22.70 -9.76
N GLU A 128 16.17 23.18 -10.50
CA GLU A 128 16.03 24.25 -11.48
C GLU A 128 15.21 23.81 -12.70
N GLU A 129 15.52 22.63 -13.25
CA GLU A 129 14.88 22.11 -14.45
C GLU A 129 13.44 21.66 -14.18
N PHE A 130 13.17 21.07 -13.01
CA PHE A 130 11.80 20.86 -12.58
C PHE A 130 11.08 22.17 -12.33
N GLY A 131 11.73 23.16 -11.70
CA GLY A 131 11.14 24.49 -11.48
C GLY A 131 10.76 25.21 -12.77
N SER A 132 11.60 25.09 -13.81
CA SER A 132 11.45 25.77 -15.10
C SER A 132 10.57 25.05 -16.12
N GLY A 133 10.13 23.81 -15.85
CA GLY A 133 9.19 23.13 -16.72
C GLY A 133 9.74 21.99 -17.58
N LYS A 134 11.04 21.69 -17.52
CA LYS A 134 11.68 20.76 -18.47
C LYS A 134 11.18 19.31 -18.38
N PHE A 135 10.71 18.89 -17.21
CA PHE A 135 10.04 17.61 -17.01
C PHE A 135 8.94 17.72 -15.94
N PRO A 136 7.92 16.84 -15.99
CA PRO A 136 6.75 16.92 -15.12
C PRO A 136 6.84 16.13 -13.79
N ILE A 137 7.72 15.13 -13.63
CA ILE A 137 7.70 14.26 -12.43
C ILE A 137 9.04 14.21 -11.69
N VAL A 138 8.98 14.34 -10.36
CA VAL A 138 10.11 14.06 -9.46
C VAL A 138 9.78 12.85 -8.59
N SER A 139 10.60 11.80 -8.67
CA SER A 139 10.58 10.66 -7.75
C SER A 139 11.56 10.92 -6.61
N ALA A 140 11.06 11.06 -5.38
CA ALA A 140 11.85 11.55 -4.26
C ALA A 140 11.73 10.74 -2.97
N THR A 141 12.73 10.87 -2.11
CA THR A 141 12.59 10.52 -0.68
C THR A 141 12.27 11.76 0.14
N MET A 142 12.08 11.60 1.45
CA MET A 142 11.93 12.72 2.39
C MET A 142 13.09 13.74 2.36
N ALA A 143 14.24 13.39 1.76
CA ALA A 143 15.36 14.31 1.54
C ALA A 143 14.94 15.57 0.74
N LEU A 144 13.88 15.47 -0.07
CA LEU A 144 13.26 16.61 -0.73
C LEU A 144 12.34 17.37 0.24
N GLY A 145 12.94 17.89 1.31
CA GLY A 145 12.23 18.34 2.52
C GLY A 145 12.43 19.81 2.91
N LEU A 146 13.58 20.42 2.61
CA LEU A 146 13.94 21.75 3.09
C LEU A 146 14.42 22.65 1.94
N GLY A 147 13.97 23.91 1.90
CA GLY A 147 14.43 24.93 0.95
C GLY A 147 13.82 24.91 -0.46
N GLN A 148 13.24 23.79 -0.91
CA GLN A 148 12.61 23.72 -2.24
C GLN A 148 11.14 24.15 -2.21
N ASN A 149 10.80 25.18 -3.00
CA ASN A 149 9.47 25.75 -3.12
C ASN A 149 9.05 25.86 -4.60
N TRP A 150 8.41 24.81 -5.12
CA TRP A 150 7.86 24.83 -6.48
C TRP A 150 6.37 25.11 -6.45
N SER A 151 5.97 26.33 -6.80
CA SER A 151 4.57 26.73 -6.92
C SER A 151 3.79 25.95 -7.97
N ARG A 152 4.49 25.44 -9.01
CA ARG A 152 3.88 24.69 -10.12
C ARG A 152 3.33 23.30 -9.75
N VAL A 153 3.69 22.74 -8.59
CA VAL A 153 3.30 21.37 -8.21
C VAL A 153 1.78 21.31 -8.01
N ARG A 154 1.11 20.44 -8.78
CA ARG A 154 -0.34 20.27 -8.72
C ARG A 154 -0.75 18.92 -8.13
N SER A 155 0.15 17.93 -8.19
CA SER A 155 -0.08 16.62 -7.58
C SER A 155 1.09 16.22 -6.68
N VAL A 156 0.76 15.59 -5.55
CA VAL A 156 1.74 14.86 -4.73
C VAL A 156 1.22 13.46 -4.48
N ILE A 157 2.07 12.46 -4.63
CA ILE A 157 1.78 11.06 -4.32
C ILE A 157 2.74 10.61 -3.23
N HIS A 158 2.23 10.02 -2.16
CA HIS A 158 3.03 9.39 -1.11
C HIS A 158 2.85 7.87 -1.14
N MET A 159 3.94 7.13 -1.32
CA MET A 159 3.93 5.68 -1.41
C MET A 159 4.23 5.04 -0.05
N GLY A 160 3.20 4.41 0.52
CA GLY A 160 3.31 3.63 1.73
C GLY A 160 3.35 4.49 2.98
N ARG A 161 4.08 4.00 3.99
CA ARG A 161 4.08 4.53 5.35
C ARG A 161 5.27 5.48 5.61
N GLY A 162 5.12 6.37 6.58
CA GLY A 162 6.10 7.35 7.05
C GLY A 162 5.53 8.09 8.26
N ASP A 163 6.23 9.00 8.92
CA ASP A 163 5.60 9.77 10.03
C ASP A 163 4.41 10.61 9.51
N PRO A 164 3.24 10.63 10.18
CA PRO A 164 2.06 11.33 9.67
C PRO A 164 2.28 12.84 9.49
N ALA A 165 3.08 13.48 10.34
CA ALA A 165 3.37 14.91 10.22
C ALA A 165 4.27 15.18 9.02
N ALA A 166 5.27 14.31 8.78
CA ALA A 166 6.08 14.34 7.57
C ALA A 166 5.23 14.13 6.30
N ILE A 167 4.29 13.17 6.32
CA ILE A 167 3.34 12.95 5.21
C ILE A 167 2.50 14.20 4.99
N CYS A 168 1.94 14.80 6.04
CA CYS A 168 1.17 16.04 5.94
C CYS A 168 1.99 17.16 5.26
N GLN A 169 3.26 17.33 5.66
CA GLN A 169 4.16 18.31 5.04
C GLN A 169 4.44 17.99 3.56
N MET A 170 4.66 16.72 3.22
CA MET A 170 4.89 16.27 1.84
C MET A 170 3.67 16.53 0.96
N LEU A 171 2.49 16.09 1.39
CA LEU A 171 1.22 16.29 0.68
C LEU A 171 0.91 17.79 0.50
N GLY A 172 1.24 18.61 1.50
CA GLY A 172 1.12 20.07 1.45
C GLY A 172 2.06 20.79 0.48
N ARG A 173 2.82 20.08 -0.36
CA ARG A 173 3.64 20.70 -1.42
C ARG A 173 2.87 21.02 -2.69
N CYS A 174 1.71 20.41 -2.93
CA CYS A 174 0.87 20.78 -4.05
C CYS A 174 0.10 22.08 -3.80
N GLY A 175 -0.32 22.73 -4.89
CA GLY A 175 -1.22 23.89 -4.88
C GLY A 175 -0.66 25.14 -4.22
N ARG A 176 0.67 25.29 -4.12
CA ARG A 176 1.29 26.46 -3.48
C ARG A 176 1.07 27.78 -4.24
N ASP A 177 0.64 27.68 -5.49
CA ASP A 177 0.13 28.79 -6.30
C ASP A 177 -1.31 29.21 -5.95
N GLY A 178 -1.92 28.59 -4.92
CA GLY A 178 -3.30 28.82 -4.50
C GLY A 178 -4.34 28.09 -5.35
N ARG A 179 -3.93 27.40 -6.42
CA ARG A 179 -4.85 26.63 -7.27
C ARG A 179 -5.10 25.24 -6.69
N PRO A 180 -6.21 24.55 -7.07
CA PRO A 180 -6.60 23.27 -6.48
C PRO A 180 -5.56 22.15 -6.59
N GLY A 181 -4.95 21.67 -5.50
CA GLY A 181 -3.98 20.57 -5.55
C GLY A 181 -4.63 19.20 -5.34
N VAL A 182 -3.99 18.13 -5.77
CA VAL A 182 -4.37 16.76 -5.38
C VAL A 182 -3.23 16.04 -4.66
N ALA A 183 -3.54 15.49 -3.50
CA ALA A 183 -2.61 14.78 -2.64
C ALA A 183 -3.11 13.34 -2.47
N ILE A 184 -2.35 12.37 -2.98
CA ILE A 184 -2.70 10.95 -3.00
C ILE A 184 -1.77 10.21 -2.04
N MET A 185 -2.35 9.45 -1.11
CA MET A 185 -1.61 8.63 -0.16
C MET A 185 -1.96 7.16 -0.39
N PHE A 186 -1.00 6.38 -0.87
CA PHE A 186 -1.16 4.94 -1.00
C PHE A 186 -0.85 4.24 0.32
N VAL A 187 -1.79 3.44 0.81
CA VAL A 187 -1.66 2.68 2.06
C VAL A 187 -1.79 1.18 1.78
N GLU A 188 -0.98 0.38 2.47
CA GLU A 188 -1.04 -1.08 2.37
C GLU A 188 -2.36 -1.60 2.96
N LYS A 189 -2.94 -2.64 2.35
CA LYS A 189 -4.21 -3.27 2.80
C LYS A 189 -4.16 -3.77 4.24
N GLN A 190 -3.04 -4.41 4.58
CA GLN A 190 -2.81 -4.98 5.88
C GLN A 190 -1.36 -4.75 6.27
N ARG A 191 -1.15 -4.28 7.50
CA ARG A 191 0.15 -4.19 8.15
C ARG A 191 0.35 -5.39 9.06
N VAL A 192 1.43 -6.15 8.81
CA VAL A 192 1.88 -7.21 9.72
C VAL A 192 2.32 -6.58 11.04
N GLY A 193 1.73 -7.02 12.16
CA GLY A 193 2.01 -6.48 13.49
C GLY A 193 1.47 -5.07 13.76
N GLY A 194 0.67 -4.51 12.84
CA GLY A 194 0.04 -3.20 12.99
C GLY A 194 -1.44 -3.28 13.33
N LYS A 195 -2.03 -2.10 13.60
CA LYS A 195 -3.46 -1.93 13.79
C LYS A 195 -4.15 -1.78 12.43
N ASN A 196 -5.01 -2.74 12.09
CA ASN A 196 -5.72 -2.84 10.81
C ASN A 196 -7.23 -2.59 10.95
N HIS A 197 -7.72 -2.43 12.19
CA HIS A 197 -9.13 -2.21 12.48
C HIS A 197 -9.32 -1.07 13.48
N ILE A 198 -10.41 -0.29 13.31
CA ILE A 198 -10.68 0.92 14.11
C ILE A 198 -10.72 0.61 15.61
N HIS A 199 -11.29 -0.52 16.02
CA HIS A 199 -11.39 -0.92 17.44
C HIS A 199 -10.02 -1.17 18.11
N GLN A 200 -8.94 -1.30 17.32
CA GLN A 200 -7.57 -1.45 17.84
C GLN A 200 -6.93 -0.09 18.17
N ILE A 201 -7.51 1.02 17.70
CA ILE A 201 -7.10 2.37 18.04
C ILE A 201 -7.77 2.73 19.37
N LEU A 202 -7.00 2.67 20.46
CA LEU A 202 -7.51 3.00 21.81
C LEU A 202 -7.37 4.50 22.12
N ASP A 203 -8.36 5.02 22.83
CA ASP A 203 -8.36 6.40 23.35
C ASP A 203 -7.60 6.53 24.67
N GLY A 204 -7.08 7.72 24.93
CA GLY A 204 -6.40 8.06 26.19
C GLY A 204 -5.01 7.45 26.38
N VAL A 205 -4.56 6.62 25.44
CA VAL A 205 -3.23 6.03 25.42
C VAL A 205 -2.30 6.92 24.60
N GLU A 206 -1.06 7.10 25.07
CA GLU A 206 -0.02 7.76 24.28
C GLU A 206 0.25 6.96 23.00
N GLN A 207 0.10 7.61 21.86
CA GLN A 207 0.21 6.95 20.55
C GLN A 207 1.60 7.19 19.98
N SER A 208 2.29 6.10 19.63
CA SER A 208 3.53 6.18 18.84
C SER A 208 3.25 6.70 17.42
N ASP A 209 4.31 7.07 16.70
CA ASP A 209 4.17 7.50 15.30
C ASP A 209 3.62 6.37 14.40
N ASP A 210 3.92 5.12 14.74
CA ASP A 210 3.37 3.94 14.09
C ASP A 210 1.87 3.75 14.36
N ASP A 211 1.42 3.97 15.60
CA ASP A 211 0.01 3.90 15.97
C ASP A 211 -0.80 4.99 15.26
N ARG A 212 -0.23 6.19 15.17
CA ARG A 212 -0.83 7.31 14.44
C ARG A 212 -0.95 6.99 12.96
N MET A 213 0.07 6.38 12.37
CA MET A 213 0.02 5.96 10.97
C MET A 213 -0.98 4.86 10.70
N ASP A 214 -1.11 3.89 11.60
CA ASP A 214 -2.16 2.89 11.51
C ASP A 214 -3.54 3.56 11.60
N GLY A 215 -3.72 4.49 12.54
CA GLY A 215 -4.93 5.30 12.65
C GLY A 215 -5.25 6.07 11.37
N LEU A 216 -4.27 6.77 10.79
CA LEU A 216 -4.42 7.52 9.54
C LEU A 216 -4.77 6.61 8.35
N ALA A 217 -4.16 5.42 8.29
CA ALA A 217 -4.41 4.45 7.23
C ALA A 217 -5.83 3.90 7.25
N ILE A 218 -6.48 3.81 8.41
CA ILE A 218 -7.81 3.19 8.57
C ILE A 218 -8.92 4.16 9.01
N THR A 219 -8.60 5.41 9.32
CA THR A 219 -9.59 6.36 9.87
C THR A 219 -10.77 6.53 8.91
N PRO A 220 -12.02 6.52 9.41
CA PRO A 220 -13.21 6.78 8.60
C PRO A 220 -13.56 8.27 8.51
N VAL A 221 -12.89 9.14 9.29
CA VAL A 221 -13.26 10.55 9.40
C VAL A 221 -12.70 11.37 8.24
N CYS A 222 -13.17 12.62 8.07
CA CYS A 222 -12.62 13.54 7.08
C CYS A 222 -11.08 13.64 7.17
N LEU A 223 -10.37 13.33 6.08
CA LEU A 223 -8.89 13.35 6.05
C LEU A 223 -8.34 14.76 6.27
N ARG A 224 -9.01 15.80 5.77
CA ARG A 224 -8.63 17.21 6.01
C ARG A 224 -8.58 17.49 7.50
N ILE A 225 -9.66 17.16 8.21
CA ILE A 225 -9.75 17.35 9.66
C ILE A 225 -8.77 16.42 10.40
N ALA A 226 -8.60 15.17 9.94
CA ALA A 226 -7.67 14.23 10.54
C ALA A 226 -6.22 14.76 10.52
N PHE A 227 -5.75 15.29 9.39
CA PHE A 227 -4.42 15.91 9.30
C PHE A 227 -4.29 17.17 10.17
N SER A 228 -5.33 18.01 10.21
CA SER A 228 -5.35 19.21 11.05
C SER A 228 -5.24 18.86 12.55
N LEU A 229 -5.85 17.74 12.95
CA LEU A 229 -5.87 17.25 14.32
C LEU A 229 -4.69 16.34 14.68
N ASP A 230 -4.00 15.74 13.72
CA ASP A 230 -2.83 14.89 13.95
C ASP A 230 -1.68 15.61 14.68
N THR A 231 -1.63 16.94 14.62
CA THR A 231 -0.72 17.74 15.45
C THR A 231 -1.07 17.75 16.94
N LYS A 232 -2.28 17.31 17.33
CA LYS A 232 -2.80 17.33 18.70
C LYS A 232 -3.24 15.93 19.16
N ILE A 233 -4.20 15.30 18.46
CA ILE A 233 -4.81 13.99 18.76
C ILE A 233 -5.44 13.42 17.46
N HIS A 234 -5.13 12.17 17.08
CA HIS A 234 -5.79 11.53 15.92
C HIS A 234 -7.26 11.18 16.22
N PRO A 235 -8.25 11.77 15.53
CA PRO A 235 -9.64 11.35 15.63
C PRO A 235 -9.85 10.13 14.74
N HIS A 236 -10.32 9.05 15.34
CA HIS A 236 -10.77 7.85 14.63
C HIS A 236 -12.30 7.71 14.64
N VAL A 237 -13.03 8.66 15.26
CA VAL A 237 -14.49 8.71 15.35
C VAL A 237 -14.97 10.16 15.18
N CYS A 238 -16.06 10.36 14.42
CA CYS A 238 -16.66 11.67 14.14
C CYS A 238 -17.28 12.36 15.37
N GLU A 239 -17.60 11.58 16.41
CA GLU A 239 -18.23 12.07 17.65
C GLU A 239 -17.23 12.66 18.64
N ARG A 240 -15.92 12.55 18.34
CA ARG A 240 -14.88 13.09 19.21
C ARG A 240 -14.97 14.62 19.24
N TRP A 241 -14.97 15.18 20.45
CA TRP A 241 -14.99 16.63 20.69
C TRP A 241 -14.00 17.41 19.81
N GLY A 242 -12.77 16.94 19.66
CA GLY A 242 -11.77 17.58 18.80
C GLY A 242 -12.16 17.63 17.32
N TYR A 243 -12.77 16.57 16.79
CA TYR A 243 -13.26 16.52 15.42
C TYR A 243 -14.44 17.48 15.21
N GLN A 244 -15.41 17.46 16.12
CA GLN A 244 -16.58 18.33 16.05
C GLN A 244 -16.21 19.81 16.10
N ASN A 245 -15.29 20.18 16.99
CA ASN A 245 -14.81 21.56 17.10
C ASN A 245 -14.08 22.00 15.85
N GLU A 246 -13.20 21.17 15.29
CA GLU A 246 -12.49 21.51 14.07
C GLU A 246 -13.45 21.63 12.89
N LYS A 247 -14.43 20.72 12.78
CA LYS A 247 -15.48 20.79 11.77
C LYS A 247 -16.30 22.09 11.89
N ALA A 248 -16.78 22.42 13.09
CA ALA A 248 -17.57 23.62 13.34
C ALA A 248 -16.76 24.90 13.07
N ARG A 249 -15.46 24.88 13.39
CA ARG A 249 -14.54 25.97 13.05
C ARG A 249 -14.41 26.14 11.54
N GLU A 250 -14.12 25.07 10.79
CA GLU A 250 -14.03 25.13 9.32
C GLU A 250 -15.32 25.70 8.69
N GLU A 251 -16.50 25.32 9.23
CA GLU A 251 -17.79 25.86 8.80
C GLU A 251 -17.94 27.37 9.14
N THR A 252 -17.52 27.78 10.34
CA THR A 252 -17.59 29.19 10.79
C THR A 252 -16.65 30.09 9.99
N GLU A 253 -15.47 29.59 9.62
CA GLU A 253 -14.47 30.27 8.78
C GLU A 253 -14.84 30.22 7.28
N GLY A 254 -15.98 29.61 6.93
CA GLY A 254 -16.50 29.59 5.55
C GLY A 254 -15.73 28.67 4.59
N PHE A 255 -15.05 27.64 5.10
CA PHE A 255 -14.32 26.71 4.24
C PHE A 255 -15.28 25.89 3.38
N ALA A 256 -14.88 25.66 2.13
CA ALA A 256 -15.63 24.79 1.23
C ALA A 256 -15.75 23.36 1.82
N PRO A 257 -16.88 22.65 1.55
CA PRO A 257 -17.04 21.26 1.95
C PRO A 257 -15.86 20.38 1.50
N CYS A 258 -15.39 19.52 2.38
CA CYS A 258 -14.24 18.66 2.08
C CYS A 258 -14.58 17.62 1.01
N ARG A 259 -13.69 17.45 0.04
CA ARG A 259 -13.80 16.49 -1.08
C ARG A 259 -12.83 15.31 -0.96
N CYS A 260 -12.38 15.01 0.26
CA CYS A 260 -11.44 13.91 0.49
C CYS A 260 -12.09 12.54 0.26
N SER A 261 -11.27 11.49 0.10
CA SER A 261 -11.76 10.13 -0.16
C SER A 261 -12.68 9.54 0.93
N ASN A 262 -12.66 10.09 2.15
CA ASN A 262 -13.59 9.69 3.20
C ASN A 262 -14.90 10.49 3.17
N CYS A 263 -14.89 11.74 2.69
CA CYS A 263 -16.08 12.58 2.57
C CYS A 263 -16.87 12.31 1.29
N MET A 264 -16.17 12.00 0.19
CA MET A 264 -16.75 11.72 -1.12
C MET A 264 -16.09 10.48 -1.75
N PRO A 265 -16.37 9.27 -1.24
CA PRO A 265 -15.68 8.04 -1.67
C PRO A 265 -15.90 7.74 -3.16
N MET A 266 -17.14 7.81 -3.66
CA MET A 266 -17.44 7.55 -5.07
C MET A 266 -16.75 8.54 -6.01
N GLU A 267 -16.65 9.80 -5.62
CA GLU A 267 -15.95 10.84 -6.40
C GLU A 267 -14.44 10.61 -6.41
N ALA A 268 -13.88 10.15 -5.29
CA ALA A 268 -12.47 9.84 -5.19
C ALA A 268 -12.10 8.61 -6.02
N ASP A 269 -12.92 7.55 -5.97
CA ASP A 269 -12.75 6.36 -6.82
C ASP A 269 -12.81 6.73 -8.30
N THR A 270 -13.83 7.50 -8.69
CA THR A 270 -13.97 7.97 -10.08
C THR A 270 -12.78 8.85 -10.49
N PHE A 271 -12.30 9.74 -9.61
CA PHE A 271 -11.10 10.53 -9.89
C PHE A 271 -9.88 9.63 -10.14
N MET A 272 -9.65 8.62 -9.29
CA MET A 272 -8.52 7.69 -9.42
C MET A 272 -8.60 6.87 -10.71
N GLU A 273 -9.78 6.40 -11.11
CA GLU A 273 -10.00 5.67 -12.37
C GLU A 273 -9.69 6.53 -13.62
N ASN A 274 -9.85 7.85 -13.50
CA ASN A 274 -9.66 8.80 -14.59
C ASN A 274 -8.34 9.58 -14.52
N MET A 275 -7.46 9.26 -13.57
CA MET A 275 -6.20 9.99 -13.35
C MET A 275 -5.29 10.00 -14.59
N LYS A 276 -5.31 8.92 -15.39
CA LYS A 276 -4.58 8.85 -16.68
C LYS A 276 -4.99 9.91 -17.71
N MET A 277 -6.17 10.50 -17.58
CA MET A 277 -6.67 11.56 -18.46
C MET A 277 -6.35 12.96 -17.93
N LEU A 278 -5.69 13.06 -16.77
CA LEU A 278 -5.33 14.32 -16.15
C LEU A 278 -4.19 14.97 -16.96
N THR A 279 -4.39 16.24 -17.29
CA THR A 279 -3.43 17.06 -18.03
C THR A 279 -3.32 18.45 -17.41
N THR A 280 -2.29 19.21 -17.77
CA THR A 280 -2.13 20.62 -17.38
C THR A 280 -3.34 21.48 -17.73
N ASP A 281 -4.10 21.12 -18.77
CA ASP A 281 -5.21 21.90 -19.28
C ASP A 281 -6.52 21.63 -18.53
N ASN A 282 -6.68 20.44 -17.96
CA ASN A 282 -7.93 20.01 -17.31
C ASN A 282 -7.81 19.77 -15.79
N VAL A 283 -6.61 19.87 -15.22
CA VAL A 283 -6.32 19.51 -13.82
C VAL A 283 -7.19 20.27 -12.81
N ASP A 284 -7.33 21.59 -12.97
CA ASP A 284 -8.10 22.41 -12.04
C ASP A 284 -9.56 21.93 -12.00
N ARG A 285 -10.14 21.73 -13.19
CA ARG A 285 -11.51 21.23 -13.38
C ARG A 285 -11.69 19.82 -12.79
N MET A 286 -10.77 18.90 -13.09
CA MET A 286 -10.86 17.50 -12.64
C MET A 286 -10.77 17.38 -11.12
N ILE A 287 -10.01 18.26 -10.45
CA ILE A 287 -9.86 18.25 -9.00
C ILE A 287 -11.14 18.80 -8.33
N THR A 288 -11.73 19.85 -8.88
CA THR A 288 -12.86 20.56 -8.25
C THR A 288 -14.24 20.04 -8.60
N ILE A 289 -14.42 19.34 -9.74
CA ILE A 289 -15.72 18.85 -10.18
C ILE A 289 -16.05 17.47 -9.59
N ASP A 290 -17.34 17.25 -9.30
CA ASP A 290 -17.92 15.94 -9.01
C ASP A 290 -17.97 15.13 -10.32
N LEU A 291 -17.10 14.14 -10.42
CA LEU A 291 -16.89 13.31 -11.61
C LEU A 291 -17.84 12.09 -11.64
N ASN A 292 -18.62 11.84 -10.59
CA ASN A 292 -19.46 10.66 -10.50
C ASN A 292 -20.46 10.58 -11.67
N ALA A 293 -20.39 9.45 -12.36
CA ALA A 293 -21.23 9.06 -13.48
C ALA A 293 -22.74 9.08 -13.15
N TYR A 294 -23.12 8.89 -11.87
CA TYR A 294 -24.52 8.90 -11.45
C TYR A 294 -25.19 10.27 -11.52
N VAL A 295 -24.42 11.37 -11.55
CA VAL A 295 -24.95 12.74 -11.67
C VAL A 295 -24.78 13.30 -13.09
N SER A 296 -23.76 12.85 -13.83
CA SER A 296 -23.42 13.37 -15.17
C SER A 296 -24.03 12.57 -16.34
N GLY A 297 -24.68 11.43 -16.08
CA GLY A 297 -25.25 10.56 -17.12
C GLY A 297 -24.21 9.91 -18.05
N ALA A 298 -22.91 10.08 -17.75
CA ALA A 298 -21.82 9.53 -18.53
C ALA A 298 -21.57 8.07 -18.09
N TRP A 299 -21.99 7.11 -18.93
CA TRP A 299 -21.57 5.72 -18.77
C TRP A 299 -20.07 5.62 -19.05
N ILE A 300 -19.26 5.45 -18.00
CA ILE A 300 -17.84 5.14 -18.14
C ILE A 300 -17.71 3.61 -18.21
N PRO A 301 -17.21 3.05 -19.33
CA PRO A 301 -16.90 1.63 -19.38
C PRO A 301 -15.87 1.34 -18.29
N LYS A 302 -16.17 0.40 -17.38
CA LYS A 302 -15.16 -0.14 -16.46
C LYS A 302 -13.94 -0.51 -17.29
N ALA A 303 -12.81 0.17 -17.07
CA ALA A 303 -11.56 -0.25 -17.66
C ALA A 303 -11.41 -1.73 -17.32
N GLN A 304 -11.35 -2.58 -18.35
CA GLN A 304 -11.02 -3.99 -18.15
C GLN A 304 -9.69 -3.98 -17.41
N LYS A 305 -9.72 -4.34 -16.12
CA LYS A 305 -8.50 -4.63 -15.37
C LYS A 305 -7.79 -5.67 -16.21
N VAL A 306 -6.70 -5.26 -16.87
CA VAL A 306 -5.77 -6.21 -17.49
C VAL A 306 -5.25 -7.00 -16.32
N LYS A 307 -5.90 -8.13 -16.03
CA LYS A 307 -5.32 -9.14 -15.18
C LYS A 307 -4.12 -9.59 -15.99
N THR A 308 -2.94 -9.06 -15.67
CA THR A 308 -1.69 -9.72 -16.00
C THR A 308 -1.90 -11.14 -15.50
N ARG A 309 -2.13 -12.09 -16.41
CA ARG A 309 -2.14 -13.51 -16.09
C ARG A 309 -0.68 -13.84 -15.79
N VAL A 310 -0.21 -13.44 -14.62
CA VAL A 310 0.86 -14.15 -13.97
C VAL A 310 0.27 -15.54 -13.72
N PRO A 311 0.90 -16.63 -14.21
CA PRO A 311 0.47 -17.97 -13.89
C PRO A 311 0.34 -18.05 -12.38
N ARG A 312 -0.88 -18.27 -11.87
CA ARG A 312 -1.05 -18.57 -10.45
C ARG A 312 -0.17 -19.78 -10.16
N PRO A 313 0.80 -19.70 -9.24
CA PRO A 313 1.50 -20.89 -8.79
C PRO A 313 0.44 -21.89 -8.33
N SER A 314 0.52 -23.11 -8.84
CA SER A 314 -0.36 -24.19 -8.45
C SER A 314 -0.34 -24.34 -6.92
N THR A 315 -1.51 -24.27 -6.27
CA THR A 315 -1.68 -24.55 -4.84
C THR A 315 -1.55 -26.05 -4.51
N LYS A 316 -1.12 -26.88 -5.47
CA LYS A 316 -0.85 -28.29 -5.23
C LYS A 316 0.54 -28.44 -4.63
N GLN A 317 0.56 -28.85 -3.36
CA GLN A 317 1.77 -29.28 -2.66
C GLN A 317 2.50 -30.37 -3.45
N ALA A 318 3.83 -30.33 -3.47
CA ALA A 318 4.67 -31.34 -4.08
C ALA A 318 4.36 -32.73 -3.50
N LEU A 319 4.19 -33.72 -4.38
CA LEU A 319 3.94 -35.11 -4.00
C LEU A 319 5.31 -35.75 -3.72
N ALA A 320 5.72 -35.80 -2.46
CA ALA A 320 7.01 -36.35 -2.05
C ALA A 320 6.89 -37.11 -0.73
N ASN A 321 7.69 -38.15 -0.56
CA ASN A 321 7.86 -38.81 0.73
C ASN A 321 8.47 -37.80 1.74
N PRO A 322 8.02 -37.75 3.00
CA PRO A 322 8.63 -36.91 4.04
C PRO A 322 10.15 -36.98 4.12
N GLU A 323 10.75 -38.16 3.84
CA GLU A 323 12.21 -38.33 3.89
C GLU A 323 12.91 -37.63 2.71
N ASP A 324 12.35 -37.68 1.51
CA ASP A 324 12.90 -36.98 0.33
C ASP A 324 12.86 -35.47 0.53
N LEU A 325 11.76 -34.95 1.11
CA LEU A 325 11.63 -33.54 1.46
C LEU A 325 12.66 -33.13 2.52
N ARG A 326 12.94 -33.99 3.50
CA ARG A 326 13.94 -33.73 4.54
C ARG A 326 15.34 -33.60 3.94
N VAL A 327 15.72 -34.52 3.05
CA VAL A 327 17.01 -34.51 2.35
C VAL A 327 17.12 -33.28 1.43
N PHE A 328 16.05 -32.96 0.70
CA PHE A 328 16.00 -31.80 -0.20
C PHE A 328 16.18 -30.48 0.55
N LYS A 329 15.45 -30.28 1.66
CA LYS A 329 15.59 -29.09 2.51
C LYS A 329 16.98 -28.97 3.12
N LYS A 330 17.60 -30.09 3.48
CA LYS A 330 18.97 -30.10 3.98
C LYS A 330 19.97 -29.63 2.92
N ARG A 331 19.90 -30.19 1.69
CA ARG A 331 20.78 -29.78 0.58
C ARG A 331 20.66 -28.29 0.24
N MET A 332 19.43 -27.75 0.29
CA MET A 332 19.22 -26.31 0.09
C MET A 332 19.89 -25.45 1.17
N ARG A 333 19.82 -25.86 2.46
CA ARG A 333 20.54 -25.15 3.54
C ARG A 333 22.04 -25.19 3.33
N ASP A 334 22.59 -26.38 3.08
CA ASP A 334 24.03 -26.58 2.93
C ASP A 334 24.57 -25.73 1.75
N THR A 335 23.85 -25.70 0.62
CA THR A 335 24.23 -24.92 -0.57
C THR A 335 24.19 -23.41 -0.32
N VAL A 336 23.18 -22.92 0.40
CA VAL A 336 23.07 -21.49 0.71
C VAL A 336 24.13 -21.06 1.73
N GLU A 337 24.50 -21.92 2.67
CA GLU A 337 25.59 -21.69 3.62
C GLU A 337 26.95 -21.65 2.91
N GLU A 338 27.21 -22.59 1.99
CA GLU A 338 28.44 -22.60 1.18
C GLU A 338 28.57 -21.33 0.32
N LEU A 339 27.49 -20.91 -0.33
CA LEU A 339 27.47 -19.67 -1.11
C LEU A 339 27.69 -18.43 -0.22
N HIS A 340 27.09 -18.41 0.96
CA HIS A 340 27.29 -17.34 1.92
C HIS A 340 28.76 -17.26 2.38
N GLN A 341 29.36 -18.40 2.74
CA GLN A 341 30.76 -18.45 3.18
C GLN A 341 31.72 -18.05 2.07
N LYS A 342 31.43 -18.42 0.81
CA LYS A 342 32.21 -18.06 -0.37
C LYS A 342 32.18 -16.56 -0.68
N HIS A 343 31.01 -15.92 -0.56
CA HIS A 343 30.85 -14.50 -0.92
C HIS A 343 31.13 -13.53 0.24
N HIS A 344 30.94 -13.95 1.49
CA HIS A 344 31.03 -13.05 2.66
C HIS A 344 32.11 -13.43 3.68
N GLY A 345 32.71 -14.63 3.60
CA GLY A 345 33.76 -15.09 4.51
C GLY A 345 33.29 -15.34 5.96
N GLU A 346 34.22 -15.71 6.85
CA GLU A 346 33.91 -16.04 8.26
C GLU A 346 33.54 -14.83 9.13
N ASN A 347 33.80 -13.60 8.68
CA ASN A 347 33.59 -12.36 9.45
C ASN A 347 32.30 -11.60 9.09
N SER A 348 31.29 -12.29 8.56
CA SER A 348 30.00 -11.68 8.23
C SER A 348 29.18 -11.34 9.48
N PHE A 349 28.59 -10.13 9.53
CA PHE A 349 27.71 -9.68 10.61
C PHE A 349 26.33 -10.39 10.63
N PHE A 350 26.07 -11.23 9.64
CA PHE A 350 24.82 -12.00 9.49
C PHE A 350 25.15 -13.42 9.00
N THR A 351 24.31 -14.40 9.35
CA THR A 351 24.47 -15.78 8.90
C THR A 351 23.65 -16.05 7.63
N ALA A 352 23.93 -17.15 6.92
CA ALA A 352 23.12 -17.55 5.77
C ALA A 352 21.65 -17.76 6.13
N SER A 353 21.36 -18.20 7.36
CA SER A 353 19.99 -18.34 7.89
C SER A 353 19.31 -17.01 8.20
N ASN A 354 20.06 -15.93 8.47
CA ASN A 354 19.51 -14.57 8.61
C ASN A 354 19.08 -14.00 7.24
N LEU A 355 19.84 -14.30 6.19
CA LEU A 355 19.52 -13.90 4.81
C LEU A 355 18.40 -14.78 4.24
N PHE A 356 18.56 -16.10 4.31
CA PHE A 356 17.65 -17.10 3.75
C PHE A 356 17.00 -17.94 4.84
N GLN A 357 15.84 -17.49 5.30
CA GLN A 357 15.08 -18.14 6.37
C GLN A 357 14.45 -19.48 5.91
N ASP A 358 14.28 -20.41 6.86
CA ASP A 358 13.70 -21.74 6.63
C ASP A 358 12.29 -21.70 6.02
N ASN A 359 11.53 -20.62 6.23
CA ASN A 359 10.21 -20.42 5.59
C ASN A 359 10.30 -20.40 4.05
N LYS A 360 11.40 -19.87 3.47
CA LYS A 360 11.64 -19.86 2.02
C LYS A 360 12.02 -21.25 1.52
N ILE A 361 12.82 -21.98 2.29
CA ILE A 361 13.19 -23.39 2.02
C ILE A 361 11.95 -24.29 2.01
N ASP A 362 11.07 -24.09 2.99
CA ASP A 362 9.79 -24.79 3.08
C ASP A 362 8.88 -24.46 1.90
N LEU A 363 8.88 -23.20 1.46
CA LEU A 363 8.07 -22.75 0.33
C LEU A 363 8.55 -23.38 -0.99
N ILE A 364 9.87 -23.43 -1.23
CA ILE A 364 10.44 -24.14 -2.39
C ILE A 364 10.08 -25.62 -2.32
N ALA A 365 10.28 -26.27 -1.17
CA ALA A 365 9.96 -27.69 -0.99
C ALA A 365 8.47 -28.00 -1.23
N GLN A 366 7.57 -27.12 -0.81
CA GLN A 366 6.13 -27.27 -1.03
C GLN A 366 5.72 -27.14 -2.49
N HIS A 367 6.47 -26.36 -3.29
CA HIS A 367 6.13 -26.09 -4.69
C HIS A 367 7.09 -26.72 -5.70
N ALA A 368 8.07 -27.50 -5.24
CA ALA A 368 9.18 -27.99 -6.04
C ALA A 368 8.76 -28.64 -7.36
N ASP A 369 7.70 -29.46 -7.38
CA ASP A 369 7.21 -30.14 -8.60
C ASP A 369 6.63 -29.21 -9.67
N ASN A 370 6.33 -27.95 -9.31
CA ASN A 370 5.69 -26.98 -10.19
C ASN A 370 6.63 -25.83 -10.62
N ILE A 371 7.86 -25.79 -10.09
CA ILE A 371 8.84 -24.75 -10.40
C ILE A 371 9.57 -25.14 -11.69
N THR A 372 9.43 -24.35 -12.76
CA THR A 372 9.97 -24.71 -14.09
C THR A 372 11.16 -23.87 -14.53
N ASN A 373 11.41 -22.73 -13.91
CA ASN A 373 12.51 -21.83 -14.27
C ASN A 373 12.92 -20.91 -13.10
N THR A 374 14.13 -20.34 -13.22
CA THR A 374 14.74 -19.41 -12.25
C THR A 374 13.87 -18.19 -11.96
N LYS A 375 13.14 -17.67 -12.95
CA LYS A 375 12.21 -16.54 -12.75
C LYS A 375 11.05 -16.89 -11.82
N GLN A 376 10.46 -18.08 -11.96
CA GLN A 376 9.39 -18.54 -11.07
C GLN A 376 9.90 -18.76 -9.63
N LEU A 377 11.10 -19.31 -9.48
CA LEU A 377 11.74 -19.46 -8.18
C LEU A 377 12.02 -18.10 -7.53
N GLY A 378 12.56 -17.15 -8.29
CA GLY A 378 12.80 -15.78 -7.84
C GLY A 378 11.52 -15.09 -7.38
N VAL A 379 10.42 -15.21 -8.12
CA VAL A 379 9.11 -14.68 -7.69
C VAL A 379 8.63 -15.35 -6.40
N LEU A 380 8.88 -16.65 -6.23
CA LEU A 380 8.43 -17.42 -5.06
C LEU A 380 9.16 -16.99 -3.77
N ILE A 381 10.46 -16.71 -3.84
CA ILE A 381 11.29 -16.42 -2.65
C ILE A 381 11.66 -14.94 -2.48
N GLY A 382 11.16 -14.07 -3.37
CA GLY A 382 11.31 -12.62 -3.28
C GLY A 382 12.59 -12.06 -3.90
N GLY A 383 13.14 -12.73 -4.91
CA GLY A 383 14.35 -12.36 -5.62
C GLY A 383 15.61 -13.07 -5.10
N GLU A 384 16.73 -12.78 -5.76
CA GLU A 384 18.06 -13.27 -5.38
C GLU A 384 18.60 -12.49 -4.19
N MET A 385 19.14 -13.19 -3.18
CA MET A 385 19.72 -12.55 -1.98
C MET A 385 21.22 -12.77 -1.86
N ILE A 386 21.75 -13.81 -2.50
CA ILE A 386 23.18 -14.05 -2.66
C ILE A 386 23.40 -14.34 -4.16
N GLU A 387 24.42 -13.74 -4.76
CA GLU A 387 24.73 -13.93 -6.17
C GLU A 387 24.91 -15.43 -6.51
N GLY A 388 24.21 -15.93 -7.53
CA GLY A 388 24.23 -17.33 -7.94
C GLY A 388 23.32 -18.26 -7.12
N GLN A 389 22.62 -17.74 -6.11
CA GLN A 389 21.72 -18.52 -5.27
C GLN A 389 20.53 -19.07 -6.06
N LEU A 390 19.93 -18.28 -6.94
CA LEU A 390 18.74 -18.71 -7.68
C LEU A 390 19.07 -19.85 -8.63
N ASP A 391 20.23 -19.80 -9.28
CA ASP A 391 20.67 -20.84 -10.21
C ASP A 391 20.99 -22.14 -9.46
N ALA A 392 21.72 -22.06 -8.34
CA ALA A 392 22.03 -23.23 -7.51
C ALA A 392 20.78 -23.90 -6.92
N LEU A 393 19.82 -23.10 -6.43
CA LEU A 393 18.55 -23.62 -5.91
C LEU A 393 17.66 -24.20 -7.01
N MET A 394 17.73 -23.66 -8.24
CA MET A 394 17.02 -24.24 -9.39
C MET A 394 17.60 -25.58 -9.79
N GLU A 395 18.92 -25.72 -9.80
CA GLU A 395 19.58 -27.00 -10.11
C GLU A 395 19.15 -28.10 -9.12
N LEU A 396 19.15 -27.79 -7.81
CA LEU A 396 18.63 -28.70 -6.78
C LEU A 396 17.15 -29.02 -6.96
N THR A 397 16.35 -28.04 -7.39
CA THR A 397 14.91 -28.23 -7.62
C THR A 397 14.69 -29.15 -8.83
N THR A 398 15.48 -29.00 -9.89
CA THR A 398 15.43 -29.87 -11.08
C THR A 398 15.89 -31.29 -10.74
N ASP A 399 16.96 -31.45 -9.96
CA ASP A 399 17.40 -32.77 -9.45
C ASP A 399 16.28 -33.44 -8.65
N PHE A 400 15.66 -32.70 -7.72
CA PHE A 400 14.56 -33.20 -6.91
C PHE A 400 13.34 -33.62 -7.74
N GLN A 401 13.08 -32.99 -8.89
CA GLN A 401 11.96 -33.33 -9.78
C GLN A 401 12.14 -34.66 -10.53
N THR A 402 13.38 -35.18 -10.63
CA THR A 402 13.67 -36.46 -11.28
C THR A 402 13.28 -37.67 -10.45
N ARG A 403 12.92 -37.46 -9.17
CA ARG A 403 12.57 -38.53 -8.23
C ARG A 403 11.31 -39.33 -8.65
N PRO A 404 11.17 -40.59 -8.20
CA PRO A 404 9.94 -41.35 -8.35
C PRO A 404 8.78 -40.68 -7.59
N ARG A 405 7.70 -40.31 -8.29
CA ARG A 405 6.54 -39.66 -7.66
C ARG A 405 5.59 -40.69 -7.04
N PRO A 406 5.15 -40.52 -5.79
CA PRO A 406 4.13 -41.37 -5.20
C PRO A 406 2.79 -41.21 -5.93
N ALA A 407 2.05 -42.32 -6.09
CA ALA A 407 0.75 -42.32 -6.74
C ALA A 407 -0.23 -41.37 -6.00
N PRO A 408 -0.98 -40.51 -6.71
CA PRO A 408 -1.91 -39.59 -6.08
C PRO A 408 -3.01 -40.37 -5.35
N ILE A 409 -3.08 -40.22 -4.03
CA ILE A 409 -4.21 -40.72 -3.25
C ILE A 409 -5.46 -39.94 -3.70
N PRO A 410 -6.51 -40.58 -4.21
CA PRO A 410 -7.71 -39.88 -4.68
C PRO A 410 -8.35 -39.13 -3.51
N LYS A 411 -8.40 -37.80 -3.62
CA LYS A 411 -9.09 -36.94 -2.65
C LYS A 411 -10.60 -37.22 -2.74
N LYS A 412 -11.20 -37.77 -1.68
CA LYS A 412 -12.66 -37.83 -1.54
C LYS A 412 -13.21 -36.41 -1.58
N THR A 413 -14.13 -36.11 -2.49
CA THR A 413 -14.75 -34.78 -2.59
C THR A 413 -15.78 -34.60 -1.45
N PRO A 414 -16.09 -33.36 -1.05
CA PRO A 414 -17.14 -33.09 -0.05
C PRO A 414 -18.51 -33.66 -0.45
N ALA A 415 -18.73 -33.82 -1.76
CA ALA A 415 -19.90 -34.47 -2.31
C ALA A 415 -19.88 -36.00 -2.11
N THR A 416 -18.72 -36.66 -2.28
CA THR A 416 -18.60 -38.10 -2.01
C THR A 416 -18.70 -38.41 -0.53
N SER A 417 -18.10 -37.59 0.35
CA SER A 417 -18.22 -37.78 1.79
C SER A 417 -19.65 -37.55 2.30
N ARG A 418 -20.38 -36.58 1.73
CA ARG A 418 -21.81 -36.37 2.03
C ARG A 418 -22.69 -37.50 1.49
N ALA A 419 -22.38 -38.02 0.30
CA ALA A 419 -23.10 -39.16 -0.27
C ALA A 419 -22.87 -40.44 0.55
N GLU A 420 -21.64 -40.71 0.99
CA GLU A 420 -21.31 -41.84 1.87
C GLU A 420 -22.00 -41.68 3.24
N ALA A 421 -21.98 -40.48 3.84
CA ALA A 421 -22.67 -40.21 5.10
C ALA A 421 -24.20 -40.32 4.99
N ALA A 422 -24.78 -39.86 3.87
CA ALA A 422 -26.20 -40.01 3.59
C ALA A 422 -26.57 -41.49 3.37
N THR A 423 -25.72 -42.24 2.67
CA THR A 423 -25.91 -43.69 2.46
C THR A 423 -25.82 -44.45 3.77
N GLN A 424 -24.84 -44.16 4.63
CA GLN A 424 -24.74 -44.74 5.97
C GLN A 424 -25.92 -44.35 6.87
N ALA A 425 -26.40 -43.10 6.80
CA ALA A 425 -27.59 -42.66 7.55
C ALA A 425 -28.88 -43.37 7.08
N ILE A 426 -28.98 -43.68 5.78
CA ILE A 426 -30.10 -44.46 5.22
C ILE A 426 -30.00 -45.92 5.65
N THR A 427 -28.83 -46.55 5.54
CA THR A 427 -28.61 -47.94 5.99
C THR A 427 -28.88 -48.10 7.48
N ASN A 428 -28.47 -47.13 8.31
CA ASN A 428 -28.73 -47.12 9.75
C ASN A 428 -30.21 -46.89 10.10
N ARG A 429 -30.99 -46.23 9.22
CA ARG A 429 -32.44 -46.08 9.38
C ARG A 429 -33.20 -47.34 8.96
N ILE A 430 -32.75 -48.02 7.91
CA ILE A 430 -33.34 -49.28 7.44
C ILE A 430 -33.10 -50.41 8.45
N ASN A 431 -31.93 -50.42 9.10
CA ASN A 431 -31.56 -51.44 10.08
C ASN A 431 -32.04 -51.16 11.51
N LYS A 432 -32.87 -50.13 11.75
CA LYS A 432 -33.34 -49.80 13.11
C LYS A 432 -34.59 -50.65 13.44
N PRO A 433 -34.56 -51.56 14.44
CA PRO A 433 -35.73 -52.32 14.82
C PRO A 433 -36.81 -51.38 15.39
N SER A 434 -38.05 -51.56 14.94
CA SER A 434 -39.21 -50.82 15.44
C SER A 434 -39.49 -51.19 16.90
N ALA A 435 -39.20 -50.29 17.84
CA ALA A 435 -39.71 -50.37 19.20
C ALA A 435 -41.20 -49.93 19.24
N PRO A 436 -42.08 -50.59 20.00
CA PRO A 436 -43.51 -50.28 20.01
C PRO A 436 -43.81 -48.93 20.68
N ARG A 437 -44.74 -48.17 20.08
CA ARG A 437 -45.23 -46.88 20.58
C ARG A 437 -46.19 -47.06 21.77
N ALA A 438 -45.98 -46.29 22.84
CA ALA A 438 -47.00 -46.02 23.86
C ALA A 438 -48.01 -44.96 23.36
N PRO A 439 -49.30 -45.06 23.70
CA PRO A 439 -50.32 -44.16 23.17
C PRO A 439 -50.45 -42.86 24.00
N GLY A 440 -50.44 -41.73 23.30
CA GLY A 440 -50.97 -40.46 23.80
C GLY A 440 -50.01 -39.28 23.74
N GLU A 441 -49.90 -38.63 22.57
CA GLU A 441 -49.77 -37.16 22.54
C GLU A 441 -50.06 -36.61 21.14
N VAL A 442 -51.02 -35.68 21.09
CA VAL A 442 -51.51 -35.00 19.89
C VAL A 442 -50.68 -33.74 19.67
N THR A 443 -50.07 -33.58 18.49
CA THR A 443 -49.52 -32.28 18.06
C THR A 443 -50.18 -31.79 16.78
N ARG A 444 -50.79 -30.60 16.92
CA ARG A 444 -51.56 -29.84 15.91
C ARG A 444 -50.71 -29.50 14.67
N ARG A 445 -51.25 -29.78 13.48
CA ARG A 445 -50.81 -29.20 12.21
C ARG A 445 -51.44 -27.80 12.05
N LYS A 446 -50.62 -26.75 11.94
CA LYS A 446 -51.06 -25.48 11.35
C LYS A 446 -50.75 -25.51 9.85
N SER A 447 -51.81 -25.54 9.05
CA SER A 447 -51.81 -25.22 7.63
C SER A 447 -52.04 -23.71 7.49
N THR A 448 -51.28 -23.05 6.61
CA THR A 448 -51.77 -21.81 5.98
C THR A 448 -51.11 -21.65 4.61
N ARG A 449 -51.97 -21.67 3.58
CA ARG A 449 -51.69 -21.40 2.17
C ARG A 449 -51.92 -19.91 1.90
N ILE A 450 -50.97 -19.32 1.16
CA ILE A 450 -51.09 -18.45 -0.04
C ILE A 450 -51.75 -17.06 0.10
N GLY A 451 -51.05 -16.04 -0.43
CA GLY A 451 -51.62 -14.83 -1.02
C GLY A 451 -50.57 -13.82 -1.50
N LEU A 452 -50.37 -13.73 -2.82
CA LEU A 452 -49.75 -12.61 -3.56
C LEU A 452 -50.65 -11.35 -3.48
N PRO A 453 -50.20 -10.10 -3.81
CA PRO A 453 -49.18 -9.70 -4.80
C PRO A 453 -47.80 -9.36 -4.24
#